data_AF-A0A3L0VWF4-F1
#
_entry.id   AF-A0A3L0VWF4-F1
#
_cell.length_a   1.000
_cell.length_b   1.000
_cell.length_c   1.000
_cell.angle_alpha   90.00
_cell.angle_beta   90.00
_cell.angle_gamma   90.00
#
_symmetry.space_group_name_H-M   'P 1'
#
loop_
_entity.id
_entity.type
_entity.pdbx_description
1 polymer ?
#
loop_
_entity_poly.entity_id
_entity_poly.type
_entity_poly.pdbx_seq_one_letter_code
_entity_poly.pdbx_strand_id
1 'polypeptide(L)'
;MKPAQNFADLRVLATYLRGELENKKTILLYAYNGTGKTRLSIAFKDMGKQAEARDTLYFNAFTEDLFHWNNDLVGDADRRLLLNRDSRFFQGLFDLEMDNRIRPLLRRYADFDFRIDTEGPEWAVRFSRLVDGQAVDNIKVSRGEENIFIWCFFLAVVELAMDADIEAYQWVKYLYVDDPISSLDEHNAITVGNHLAQLLSKSDNQLKVVISSHHPLFFNVMHNELDARKSKKVSAHFLSRAKADGSYSLAYTGATPFFHHVALLRELYVAEQSGELYTYHFNMLRSVLEKSASFHGFSNFSACIPTDDADDPNGVLYARLINILSHGNYSLFEPQPMLEENKVYFKKILDAFLKRYPFNPDLLPQVSEVGTAGTS
;
A
#
# COMPACT_ATOMS: atom_id res chain seq x y z
N MET A 1 -21.33 13.30 1.43
CA MET A 1 -20.50 12.15 0.98
C MET A 1 -21.42 10.97 0.72
N LYS A 2 -21.12 10.10 -0.26
CA LYS A 2 -21.84 8.83 -0.38
C LYS A 2 -21.57 7.99 0.87
N PRO A 3 -22.57 7.34 1.47
CA PRO A 3 -22.37 6.48 2.62
C PRO A 3 -21.41 5.34 2.27
N ALA A 4 -20.61 4.92 3.24
CA ALA A 4 -19.71 3.78 3.07
C ALA A 4 -20.53 2.50 2.89
N GLN A 5 -20.12 1.65 1.95
CA GLN A 5 -20.76 0.37 1.71
C GLN A 5 -20.04 -0.73 2.50
N ASN A 6 -20.80 -1.56 3.20
CA ASN A 6 -20.26 -2.60 4.06
C ASN A 6 -20.37 -3.98 3.39
N PHE A 7 -19.39 -4.84 3.63
CA PHE A 7 -19.27 -6.18 3.09
C PHE A 7 -18.88 -7.15 4.20
N ALA A 8 -19.55 -8.29 4.26
CA ALA A 8 -19.33 -9.27 5.33
C ALA A 8 -17.92 -9.89 5.27
N ASP A 9 -17.39 -10.12 4.07
CA ASP A 9 -16.10 -10.76 3.86
C ASP A 9 -15.41 -10.34 2.54
N LEU A 10 -14.19 -10.84 2.33
CA LEU A 10 -13.38 -10.57 1.13
C LEU A 10 -14.00 -11.10 -0.15
N ARG A 11 -14.75 -12.20 -0.11
CA ARG A 11 -15.38 -12.80 -1.29
C ARG A 11 -16.53 -11.94 -1.78
N VAL A 12 -17.36 -11.44 -0.87
CA VAL A 12 -18.44 -10.50 -1.20
C VAL A 12 -17.85 -9.20 -1.74
N LEU A 13 -16.78 -8.67 -1.11
CA LEU A 13 -16.08 -7.49 -1.60
C LEU A 13 -15.48 -7.71 -3.00
N ALA A 14 -14.79 -8.83 -3.24
CA ALA A 14 -14.22 -9.15 -4.55
C ALA A 14 -15.30 -9.28 -5.64
N THR A 15 -16.46 -9.85 -5.28
CA THR A 15 -17.62 -9.95 -6.18
C THR A 15 -18.14 -8.57 -6.57
N TYR A 16 -18.26 -7.69 -5.58
CA TYR A 16 -18.65 -6.30 -5.81
C TYR A 16 -17.65 -5.58 -6.73
N LEU A 17 -16.34 -5.71 -6.49
CA LEU A 17 -15.30 -5.09 -7.32
C LEU A 17 -15.36 -5.57 -8.79
N ARG A 18 -15.58 -6.88 -9.02
CA ARG A 18 -15.78 -7.41 -10.38
C ARG A 18 -17.01 -6.81 -11.06
N GLY A 19 -18.12 -6.68 -10.33
CA GLY A 19 -19.34 -6.04 -10.83
C GLY A 19 -19.15 -4.56 -11.16
N GLU A 20 -18.45 -3.81 -10.31
CA GLU A 20 -18.12 -2.40 -10.56
C GLU A 20 -17.27 -2.22 -11.82
N LEU A 21 -16.36 -3.16 -12.11
CA LEU A 21 -15.54 -3.15 -13.33
C LEU A 21 -16.32 -3.42 -14.62
N GLU A 22 -17.61 -3.77 -14.56
CA GLU A 22 -18.46 -3.77 -15.76
C GLU A 22 -18.81 -2.34 -16.21
N ASN A 23 -18.86 -1.40 -15.26
CA ASN A 23 -19.19 0.01 -15.51
C ASN A 23 -17.96 0.93 -15.42
N LYS A 24 -16.86 0.43 -14.83
CA LYS A 24 -15.61 1.15 -14.58
C LYS A 24 -14.45 0.43 -15.25
N LYS A 25 -13.46 1.17 -15.72
CA LYS A 25 -12.22 0.61 -16.25
C LYS A 25 -11.20 0.36 -15.14
N THR A 26 -11.19 1.22 -14.12
CA THR A 26 -10.20 1.15 -13.04
C THR A 26 -10.84 1.42 -11.69
N ILE A 27 -10.53 0.59 -10.71
CA ILE A 27 -10.82 0.81 -9.30
C ILE A 27 -9.50 1.04 -8.56
N LEU A 28 -9.43 2.14 -7.84
CA LEU A 28 -8.28 2.49 -7.01
C LEU A 28 -8.69 2.37 -5.54
N LEU A 29 -7.97 1.54 -4.80
CA LEU A 29 -8.22 1.24 -3.40
C LEU A 29 -7.04 1.74 -2.56
N TYR A 30 -7.33 2.65 -1.65
CA TYR A 30 -6.39 2.97 -0.59
C TYR A 30 -6.78 2.20 0.65
N ALA A 31 -5.85 1.44 1.23
CA ALA A 31 -6.09 0.66 2.44
C ALA A 31 -4.82 0.53 3.29
N TYR A 32 -4.97 0.64 4.60
CA TYR A 32 -3.85 0.47 5.53
C TYR A 32 -3.27 -0.95 5.51
N ASN A 33 -2.03 -1.07 6.00
CA ASN A 33 -1.42 -2.36 6.29
C ASN A 33 -2.29 -3.15 7.29
N GLY A 34 -2.35 -4.46 7.12
CA GLY A 34 -3.23 -5.33 7.92
C GLY A 34 -4.68 -5.42 7.45
N THR A 35 -5.16 -4.54 6.55
CA THR A 35 -6.53 -4.61 5.99
C THR A 35 -6.77 -5.90 5.20
N GLY A 36 -5.72 -6.50 4.64
CA GLY A 36 -5.82 -7.75 3.87
C GLY A 36 -5.87 -7.55 2.35
N LYS A 37 -5.26 -6.49 1.82
CA LYS A 37 -5.18 -6.18 0.39
C LYS A 37 -4.66 -7.36 -0.46
N THR A 38 -3.62 -8.04 0.01
CA THR A 38 -3.07 -9.23 -0.66
C THR A 38 -4.04 -10.40 -0.67
N ARG A 39 -4.82 -10.59 0.40
CA ARG A 39 -5.88 -11.62 0.42
C ARG A 39 -7.05 -11.24 -0.50
N LEU A 40 -7.35 -9.94 -0.62
CA LEU A 40 -8.34 -9.44 -1.56
C LEU A 40 -7.93 -9.67 -3.01
N SER A 41 -6.65 -9.43 -3.36
CA SER A 41 -6.16 -9.69 -4.72
C SER A 41 -6.24 -11.17 -5.10
N ILE A 42 -5.90 -12.07 -4.18
CA ILE A 42 -6.05 -13.51 -4.37
C ILE A 42 -7.53 -13.91 -4.47
N ALA A 43 -8.40 -13.43 -3.57
CA ALA A 43 -9.84 -13.71 -3.64
C ALA A 43 -10.45 -13.24 -4.96
N PHE A 44 -10.07 -12.05 -5.43
CA PHE A 44 -10.50 -11.51 -6.72
C PHE A 44 -10.05 -12.39 -7.89
N LYS A 45 -8.77 -12.82 -7.90
CA LYS A 45 -8.23 -13.69 -8.95
C LYS A 45 -8.86 -15.09 -8.92
N ASP A 46 -9.07 -15.66 -7.74
CA ASP A 46 -9.65 -17.01 -7.60
C ASP A 46 -11.13 -17.07 -8.02
N MET A 47 -11.88 -15.95 -7.99
CA MET A 47 -13.24 -15.90 -8.56
C MET A 47 -13.29 -16.19 -10.06
N GLY A 48 -12.22 -15.87 -10.80
CA GLY A 48 -12.12 -16.14 -12.24
C GLY A 48 -11.52 -17.50 -12.57
N LYS A 49 -11.13 -18.28 -11.54
CA LYS A 49 -10.54 -19.60 -11.72
C LYS A 49 -11.66 -20.64 -11.83
N GLN A 50 -11.92 -21.10 -13.05
CA GLN A 50 -12.87 -22.18 -13.34
C GLN A 50 -12.14 -23.35 -14.01
N ALA A 51 -11.94 -24.45 -13.26
CA ALA A 51 -11.07 -25.55 -13.69
C ALA A 51 -9.67 -25.03 -14.12
N GLU A 52 -9.32 -25.19 -15.40
CA GLU A 52 -8.05 -24.69 -15.97
C GLU A 52 -8.14 -23.23 -16.48
N ALA A 53 -9.34 -22.67 -16.64
CA ALA A 53 -9.54 -21.31 -17.13
C ALA A 53 -9.22 -20.27 -16.06
N ARG A 54 -8.67 -19.13 -16.50
CA ARG A 54 -8.30 -17.97 -15.69
C ARG A 54 -8.62 -16.70 -16.46
N ASP A 55 -8.77 -15.59 -15.74
CA ASP A 55 -9.06 -14.29 -16.34
C ASP A 55 -8.30 -13.11 -15.72
N THR A 56 -7.48 -13.36 -14.70
CA THR A 56 -6.83 -12.30 -13.91
C THR A 56 -5.31 -12.48 -13.87
N LEU A 57 -4.59 -11.46 -14.33
CA LEU A 57 -3.16 -11.27 -14.07
C LEU A 57 -3.00 -10.42 -12.79
N TYR A 58 -2.03 -10.75 -11.93
CA TYR A 58 -1.86 -10.02 -10.67
C TYR A 58 -0.41 -9.81 -10.25
N PHE A 59 -0.18 -8.70 -9.56
CA PHE A 59 1.06 -8.37 -8.86
C PHE A 59 0.76 -8.20 -7.37
N ASN A 60 1.44 -8.97 -6.54
CA ASN A 60 1.40 -8.89 -5.07
C ASN A 60 2.61 -9.66 -4.50
N ALA A 61 2.69 -9.81 -3.18
CA ALA A 61 3.76 -10.56 -2.52
C ALA A 61 3.98 -11.99 -3.07
N PHE A 62 2.92 -12.71 -3.49
CA PHE A 62 3.10 -14.05 -4.09
C PHE A 62 3.81 -14.01 -5.44
N THR A 63 3.67 -12.93 -6.21
CA THR A 63 4.40 -12.73 -7.46
C THR A 63 5.86 -12.40 -7.16
N GLU A 64 6.12 -11.59 -6.14
CA GLU A 64 7.49 -11.28 -5.69
C GLU A 64 8.22 -12.53 -5.19
N ASP A 65 7.55 -13.39 -4.42
CA ASP A 65 8.09 -14.65 -3.88
C ASP A 65 8.44 -15.69 -4.97
N LEU A 66 8.07 -15.46 -6.23
CA LEU A 66 8.55 -16.26 -7.36
C LEU A 66 10.03 -16.02 -7.69
N PHE A 67 10.61 -14.95 -7.13
CA PHE A 67 11.99 -14.52 -7.29
C PHE A 67 12.68 -14.61 -5.93
N HIS A 68 13.79 -15.35 -5.85
CA HIS A 68 14.50 -15.52 -4.59
C HIS A 68 16.01 -15.61 -4.78
N TRP A 69 16.77 -15.02 -3.87
CA TRP A 69 18.21 -15.06 -3.93
C TRP A 69 18.76 -16.39 -3.41
N ASN A 70 19.78 -16.89 -4.10
CA ASN A 70 20.69 -17.90 -3.54
C ASN A 70 21.95 -17.18 -3.02
N ASN A 71 21.98 -16.87 -1.72
CA ASN A 71 23.02 -16.02 -1.11
C ASN A 71 24.23 -16.80 -0.58
N ASP A 72 24.14 -18.11 -0.41
CA ASP A 72 25.17 -18.91 0.30
C ASP A 72 26.00 -19.77 -0.67
N LEU A 73 26.44 -19.18 -1.78
CA LEU A 73 27.21 -19.87 -2.81
C LEU A 73 28.70 -19.91 -2.47
N VAL A 74 29.35 -21.03 -2.80
CA VAL A 74 30.79 -21.21 -2.56
C VAL A 74 31.59 -20.11 -3.26
N GLY A 75 32.26 -19.27 -2.46
CA GLY A 75 33.15 -18.22 -2.95
C GLY A 75 32.46 -16.95 -3.45
N ASP A 76 31.15 -16.77 -3.22
CA ASP A 76 30.40 -15.52 -3.52
C ASP A 76 30.46 -15.03 -4.98
N ALA A 77 30.96 -15.85 -5.90
CA ALA A 77 31.27 -15.45 -7.27
C ALA A 77 30.07 -15.54 -8.24
N ASP A 78 29.03 -16.30 -7.86
CA ASP A 78 27.91 -16.62 -8.75
C ASP A 78 26.55 -16.13 -8.24
N ARG A 79 26.49 -14.89 -7.75
CA ARG A 79 25.25 -14.32 -7.19
C ARG A 79 24.19 -14.21 -8.30
N ARG A 80 23.05 -14.86 -8.07
CA ARG A 80 21.92 -14.91 -9.01
C ARG A 80 20.58 -14.93 -8.29
N LEU A 81 19.58 -14.34 -8.93
CA LEU A 81 18.19 -14.35 -8.48
C LEU A 81 17.47 -15.50 -9.18
N LEU A 82 17.09 -16.53 -8.42
CA LEU A 82 16.41 -17.71 -8.93
C LEU A 82 14.94 -17.43 -9.20
N LEU A 83 14.43 -18.05 -10.26
CA LEU A 83 13.04 -18.03 -10.65
C LEU A 83 12.41 -19.38 -10.31
N ASN A 84 11.20 -19.36 -9.75
CA ASN A 84 10.42 -20.56 -9.54
C ASN A 84 9.88 -21.10 -10.88
N ARG A 85 10.71 -21.88 -11.58
CA ARG A 85 10.43 -22.43 -12.92
C ARG A 85 9.13 -23.24 -13.02
N ASP A 86 8.70 -23.86 -11.91
CA ASP A 86 7.49 -24.69 -11.86
C ASP A 86 6.22 -23.83 -11.77
N SER A 87 6.37 -22.51 -11.54
CA SER A 87 5.26 -21.57 -11.56
C SER A 87 4.73 -21.38 -12.98
N ARG A 88 3.41 -21.53 -13.14
CA ARG A 88 2.73 -21.20 -14.40
C ARG A 88 2.90 -19.75 -14.83
N PHE A 89 3.32 -18.86 -13.93
CA PHE A 89 3.63 -17.47 -14.25
C PHE A 89 4.70 -17.34 -15.35
N PHE A 90 5.68 -18.25 -15.39
CA PHE A 90 6.79 -18.19 -16.34
C PHE A 90 6.61 -19.05 -17.60
N GLN A 91 5.51 -19.81 -17.71
CA GLN A 91 5.28 -20.71 -18.83
C GLN A 91 5.10 -19.94 -20.15
N GLY A 92 5.96 -20.21 -21.13
CA GLY A 92 5.93 -19.56 -22.45
C GLY A 92 6.41 -18.11 -22.48
N LEU A 93 6.82 -17.53 -21.34
CA LEU A 93 7.27 -16.13 -21.28
C LEU A 93 8.56 -15.93 -22.05
N PHE A 94 9.52 -16.83 -21.89
CA PHE A 94 10.88 -16.63 -22.42
C PHE A 94 10.98 -16.79 -23.94
N ASP A 95 9.95 -17.36 -24.58
CA ASP A 95 9.82 -17.39 -26.04
C ASP A 95 9.41 -16.02 -26.62
N LEU A 96 9.11 -15.03 -25.77
CA LEU A 96 8.59 -13.70 -26.14
C LEU A 96 9.62 -12.57 -25.96
N GLU A 97 10.92 -12.90 -25.97
CA GLU A 97 12.06 -11.97 -25.84
C GLU A 97 11.97 -11.05 -24.62
N MET A 98 11.70 -11.62 -23.44
CA MET A 98 11.46 -10.84 -22.21
C MET A 98 12.61 -9.90 -21.85
N ASP A 99 13.86 -10.27 -22.09
CA ASP A 99 15.01 -9.38 -21.85
C ASP A 99 14.89 -8.04 -22.60
N ASN A 100 14.46 -8.09 -23.87
CA ASN A 100 14.30 -6.91 -24.73
C ASN A 100 13.14 -6.03 -24.27
N ARG A 101 12.10 -6.61 -23.66
CA ARG A 101 10.92 -5.89 -23.17
C ARG A 101 11.14 -5.27 -21.79
N ILE A 102 11.85 -5.97 -20.91
CA ILE A 102 12.11 -5.52 -19.52
C ILE A 102 13.15 -4.41 -19.50
N ARG A 103 14.19 -4.49 -20.33
CA ARG A 103 15.34 -3.58 -20.30
C ARG A 103 14.98 -2.10 -20.51
N PRO A 104 14.10 -1.70 -21.46
CA PRO A 104 13.64 -0.31 -21.59
C PRO A 104 12.85 0.20 -20.38
N LEU A 105 12.15 -0.70 -19.66
CA LEU A 105 11.40 -0.35 -18.45
C LEU A 105 12.37 -0.12 -17.29
N LEU A 106 13.33 -1.03 -17.10
CA LEU A 106 14.30 -1.02 -16.01
C LEU A 106 15.24 0.19 -16.03
N ARG A 107 15.72 0.59 -17.23
CA ARG A 107 16.65 1.72 -17.41
C ARG A 107 16.10 3.07 -16.92
N ARG A 108 14.80 3.16 -16.63
CA ARG A 108 14.17 4.35 -16.05
C ARG A 108 14.41 4.48 -14.55
N TYR A 109 14.74 3.38 -13.89
CA TYR A 109 14.80 3.28 -12.43
C TYR A 109 16.19 2.93 -11.93
N ALA A 110 16.99 2.21 -12.73
CA ALA A 110 18.28 1.71 -12.28
C ALA A 110 19.34 1.71 -13.40
N ASP A 111 20.59 1.72 -12.95
CA ASP A 111 21.81 1.81 -13.75
C ASP A 111 22.59 0.47 -13.79
N PHE A 112 21.87 -0.64 -13.71
CA PHE A 112 22.41 -1.99 -13.90
C PHE A 112 21.74 -2.68 -15.09
N ASP A 113 22.42 -3.70 -15.59
CA ASP A 113 21.99 -4.56 -16.67
C ASP A 113 21.71 -5.98 -16.12
N PHE A 114 21.05 -6.81 -16.91
CA PHE A 114 20.70 -8.17 -16.54
C PHE A 114 20.64 -9.10 -17.76
N ARG A 115 20.78 -10.39 -17.48
CA ARG A 115 20.51 -11.50 -18.40
C ARG A 115 19.64 -12.54 -17.70
N ILE A 116 18.65 -13.07 -18.40
CA ILE A 116 17.85 -14.19 -17.93
C ILE A 116 18.36 -15.49 -18.55
N ASP A 117 18.67 -16.46 -17.70
CA ASP A 117 19.15 -17.79 -18.07
C ASP A 117 18.04 -18.83 -17.82
N THR A 118 17.56 -19.45 -18.90
CA THR A 118 16.44 -20.43 -18.86
C THR A 118 16.78 -21.78 -19.49
N GLU A 119 18.01 -21.96 -19.98
CA GLU A 119 18.47 -23.19 -20.63
C GLU A 119 18.85 -24.31 -19.63
N GLY A 120 19.11 -23.95 -18.36
CA GLY A 120 19.58 -24.88 -17.32
C GLY A 120 18.47 -25.47 -16.43
N PRO A 121 18.83 -26.37 -15.49
CA PRO A 121 17.89 -26.89 -14.50
C PRO A 121 17.37 -25.80 -13.56
N GLU A 122 18.13 -24.74 -13.38
CA GLU A 122 17.74 -23.55 -12.63
C GLU A 122 17.49 -22.41 -13.61
N TRP A 123 16.36 -21.73 -13.42
CA TRP A 123 16.08 -20.47 -14.10
C TRP A 123 16.56 -19.33 -13.23
N ALA A 124 17.35 -18.42 -13.77
CA ALA A 124 18.01 -17.39 -12.99
C ALA A 124 18.14 -16.07 -13.73
N VAL A 125 18.17 -14.98 -12.97
CA VAL A 125 18.53 -13.65 -13.45
C VAL A 125 19.90 -13.31 -12.88
N ARG A 126 20.80 -12.90 -13.76
CA ARG A 126 22.15 -12.43 -13.43
C ARG A 126 22.22 -10.95 -13.71
N PHE A 127 22.71 -10.19 -12.74
CA PHE A 127 22.85 -8.75 -12.86
C PHE A 127 24.30 -8.39 -13.14
N SER A 128 24.50 -7.31 -13.90
CA SER A 128 25.81 -6.74 -14.18
C SER A 128 25.77 -5.22 -14.16
N ARG A 129 26.92 -4.58 -13.97
CA ARG A 129 27.06 -3.12 -14.02
C ARG A 129 28.37 -2.74 -14.70
N LEU A 130 28.37 -1.61 -15.41
CA LEU A 130 29.61 -1.05 -15.94
C LEU A 130 30.33 -0.26 -14.84
N VAL A 131 31.57 -0.64 -14.55
CA VAL A 131 32.48 0.06 -13.64
C VAL A 131 33.74 0.40 -14.45
N ASP A 132 34.05 1.69 -14.59
CA ASP A 132 35.18 2.18 -15.38
C ASP A 132 35.23 1.63 -16.82
N GLY A 133 34.05 1.45 -17.44
CA GLY A 133 33.90 0.91 -18.80
C GLY A 133 34.06 -0.60 -18.91
N GLN A 134 34.26 -1.32 -17.81
CA GLN A 134 34.30 -2.78 -17.76
C GLN A 134 33.02 -3.34 -17.14
N ALA A 135 32.50 -4.42 -17.70
CA ALA A 135 31.36 -5.12 -17.13
C ALA A 135 31.79 -5.92 -15.90
N VAL A 136 31.14 -5.65 -14.76
CA VAL A 136 31.21 -6.47 -13.56
C VAL A 136 29.94 -7.31 -13.52
N ASP A 137 30.09 -8.60 -13.72
CA ASP A 137 28.98 -9.56 -13.74
C ASP A 137 28.67 -10.14 -12.35
N ASN A 138 27.51 -10.80 -12.24
CA ASN A 138 27.04 -11.51 -11.04
C ASN A 138 27.02 -10.62 -9.78
N ILE A 139 26.57 -9.37 -9.93
CA ILE A 139 26.47 -8.44 -8.81
C ILE A 139 25.22 -8.72 -7.96
N LYS A 140 25.32 -8.46 -6.64
CA LYS A 140 24.15 -8.37 -5.77
C LYS A 140 23.55 -6.98 -5.88
N VAL A 141 22.32 -6.88 -6.38
CA VAL A 141 21.55 -5.62 -6.33
C VAL A 141 20.88 -5.47 -4.96
N SER A 142 20.58 -4.24 -4.57
CA SER A 142 19.84 -3.92 -3.34
C SER A 142 18.41 -4.47 -3.37
N ARG A 143 17.74 -4.53 -2.22
CA ARG A 143 16.34 -4.97 -2.15
C ARG A 143 15.40 -4.05 -2.94
N GLY A 144 15.68 -2.74 -2.97
CA GLY A 144 14.92 -1.78 -3.77
C GLY A 144 15.09 -2.03 -5.27
N GLU A 145 16.33 -2.22 -5.72
CA GLU A 145 16.64 -2.55 -7.12
C GLU A 145 16.05 -3.89 -7.56
N GLU A 146 16.07 -4.91 -6.69
CA GLU A 146 15.40 -6.20 -6.91
C GLU A 146 13.90 -6.01 -7.10
N ASN A 147 13.24 -5.27 -6.21
CA ASN A 147 11.80 -5.02 -6.29
C ASN A 147 11.43 -4.22 -7.55
N ILE A 148 12.25 -3.25 -7.94
CA ILE A 148 12.12 -2.53 -9.22
C ILE A 148 12.25 -3.48 -10.41
N PHE A 149 13.21 -4.41 -10.38
CA PHE A 149 13.38 -5.38 -11.45
C PHE A 149 12.14 -6.28 -11.58
N ILE A 150 11.65 -6.84 -10.47
CA ILE A 150 10.45 -7.70 -10.46
C ILE A 150 9.22 -6.90 -10.94
N TRP A 151 9.11 -5.63 -10.56
CA TRP A 151 8.07 -4.74 -11.07
C TRP A 151 8.18 -4.51 -12.57
N CYS A 152 9.37 -4.23 -13.09
CA CYS A 152 9.61 -4.07 -14.54
C CYS A 152 9.34 -5.37 -15.31
N PHE A 153 9.70 -6.52 -14.73
CA PHE A 153 9.33 -7.84 -15.26
C PHE A 153 7.82 -7.94 -15.41
N PHE A 154 7.08 -7.63 -14.34
CA PHE A 154 5.63 -7.67 -14.36
C PHE A 154 5.01 -6.69 -15.37
N LEU A 155 5.52 -5.46 -15.46
CA LEU A 155 5.06 -4.48 -16.46
C LEU A 155 5.25 -4.98 -17.90
N ALA A 156 6.35 -5.67 -18.20
CA ALA A 156 6.53 -6.31 -19.51
C ALA A 156 5.47 -7.38 -19.77
N VAL A 157 5.08 -8.17 -18.76
CA VAL A 157 3.95 -9.13 -18.88
C VAL A 157 2.61 -8.42 -19.08
N VAL A 158 2.39 -7.28 -18.43
CA VAL A 158 1.18 -6.47 -18.66
C VAL A 158 1.15 -5.93 -20.10
N GLU A 159 2.29 -5.48 -20.64
CA GLU A 159 2.37 -5.06 -22.04
C GLU A 159 2.04 -6.21 -23.00
N LEU A 160 2.51 -7.43 -22.73
CA LEU A 160 2.12 -8.61 -23.50
C LEU A 160 0.60 -8.87 -23.43
N ALA A 161 -0.01 -8.69 -22.25
CA ALA A 161 -1.44 -8.89 -22.06
C ALA A 161 -2.33 -7.79 -22.67
N MET A 162 -1.74 -6.66 -23.03
CA MET A 162 -2.44 -5.58 -23.73
C MET A 162 -2.34 -5.70 -25.26
N ASP A 163 -1.38 -6.49 -25.75
CA ASP A 163 -1.18 -6.73 -27.17
C ASP A 163 -2.14 -7.82 -27.68
N ALA A 164 -3.07 -7.42 -28.55
CA ALA A 164 -4.10 -8.31 -29.07
C ALA A 164 -3.53 -9.43 -29.96
N ASP A 165 -2.35 -9.22 -30.55
CA ASP A 165 -1.69 -10.17 -31.43
C ASP A 165 -1.00 -11.31 -30.64
N ILE A 166 -0.89 -11.18 -29.32
CA ILE A 166 -0.23 -12.18 -28.46
C ILE A 166 -1.26 -13.13 -27.84
N GLU A 167 -1.53 -14.23 -28.54
CA GLU A 167 -2.52 -15.24 -28.14
C GLU A 167 -2.30 -15.79 -26.72
N ALA A 168 -1.05 -15.92 -26.29
CA ALA A 168 -0.67 -16.45 -24.97
C ALA A 168 -1.28 -15.67 -23.80
N TYR A 169 -1.68 -14.40 -24.01
CA TYR A 169 -2.25 -13.54 -22.97
C TYR A 169 -3.69 -13.06 -23.24
N GLN A 170 -4.35 -13.51 -24.31
CA GLN A 170 -5.73 -13.12 -24.62
C GLN A 170 -6.76 -13.55 -23.54
N TRP A 171 -6.40 -14.48 -22.66
CA TRP A 171 -7.22 -14.88 -21.52
C TRP A 171 -7.33 -13.78 -20.44
N VAL A 172 -6.39 -12.83 -20.40
CA VAL A 172 -6.32 -11.79 -19.37
C VAL A 172 -7.40 -10.74 -19.60
N LYS A 173 -8.40 -10.72 -18.71
CA LYS A 173 -9.48 -9.71 -18.70
C LYS A 173 -9.26 -8.66 -17.62
N TYR A 174 -8.70 -9.11 -16.49
CA TYR A 174 -8.50 -8.29 -15.30
C TYR A 174 -7.02 -8.21 -14.94
N LEU A 175 -6.62 -7.04 -14.46
CA LEU A 175 -5.32 -6.78 -13.86
C LEU A 175 -5.53 -6.37 -12.41
N TYR A 176 -4.89 -7.06 -11.47
CA TYR A 176 -4.90 -6.67 -10.06
C TYR A 176 -3.48 -6.34 -9.58
N VAL A 177 -3.23 -5.10 -9.18
CA VAL A 177 -1.94 -4.66 -8.63
C VAL A 177 -2.10 -4.31 -7.15
N ASP A 178 -1.39 -5.01 -6.27
CA ASP A 178 -1.37 -4.76 -4.84
C ASP A 178 0.02 -4.29 -4.39
N ASP A 179 0.09 -3.07 -3.86
CA ASP A 179 1.28 -2.47 -3.25
C ASP A 179 2.57 -2.60 -4.09
N PRO A 180 2.61 -2.08 -5.33
CA PRO A 180 3.75 -2.25 -6.25
C PRO A 180 5.05 -1.57 -5.80
N ILE A 181 5.02 -0.83 -4.69
CA ILE A 181 6.11 0.03 -4.21
C ILE A 181 6.37 -0.09 -2.70
N SER A 182 5.96 -1.19 -2.08
CA SER A 182 5.96 -1.36 -0.60
C SER A 182 7.32 -1.16 0.10
N SER A 183 8.42 -1.11 -0.65
CA SER A 183 9.80 -0.93 -0.15
C SER A 183 10.59 0.19 -0.85
N LEU A 184 9.93 1.06 -1.62
CA LEU A 184 10.58 2.07 -2.45
C LEU A 184 10.47 3.47 -1.83
N ASP A 185 11.39 4.36 -2.19
CA ASP A 185 11.37 5.76 -1.76
C ASP A 185 10.26 6.59 -2.46
N GLU A 186 10.04 7.81 -1.97
CA GLU A 186 9.00 8.71 -2.49
C GLU A 186 9.19 9.06 -3.98
N HIS A 187 10.44 9.13 -4.45
CA HIS A 187 10.74 9.42 -5.84
C HIS A 187 10.27 8.27 -6.74
N ASN A 188 10.62 7.04 -6.39
CA ASN A 188 10.19 5.85 -7.11
C ASN A 188 8.66 5.69 -7.07
N ALA A 189 8.00 6.05 -5.97
CA ALA A 189 6.53 6.02 -5.89
C ALA A 189 5.86 6.89 -6.96
N ILE A 190 6.40 8.09 -7.22
CA ILE A 190 5.90 8.98 -8.28
C ILE A 190 6.18 8.39 -9.66
N THR A 191 7.42 7.98 -9.92
CA THR A 191 7.84 7.47 -11.23
C THR A 191 7.10 6.18 -11.61
N VAL A 192 6.94 5.24 -10.67
CA VAL A 192 6.17 4.00 -10.86
C VAL A 192 4.69 4.32 -11.09
N GLY A 193 4.09 5.21 -10.30
CA GLY A 193 2.69 5.62 -10.47
C GLY A 193 2.44 6.27 -11.84
N ASN A 194 3.27 7.23 -12.22
CA ASN A 194 3.13 7.92 -13.51
C ASN A 194 3.30 6.93 -14.69
N HIS A 195 4.30 6.05 -14.63
CA HIS A 195 4.53 5.06 -15.67
C HIS A 195 3.36 4.07 -15.80
N LEU A 196 2.87 3.53 -14.67
CA LEU A 196 1.70 2.65 -14.68
C LEU A 196 0.47 3.36 -15.25
N ALA A 197 0.21 4.60 -14.87
CA ALA A 197 -0.92 5.36 -15.39
C ALA A 197 -0.81 5.62 -16.90
N GLN A 198 0.39 5.89 -17.41
CA GLN A 198 0.64 6.01 -18.85
C GLN A 198 0.36 4.69 -19.57
N LEU A 199 0.87 3.57 -19.05
CA LEU A 199 0.65 2.24 -19.62
C LEU A 199 -0.85 1.91 -19.68
N LEU A 200 -1.58 2.09 -18.59
CA LEU A 200 -3.02 1.80 -18.51
C LEU A 200 -3.88 2.71 -19.40
N SER A 201 -3.33 3.83 -19.84
CA SER A 201 -4.07 4.81 -20.66
C SER A 201 -3.81 4.70 -22.15
N LYS A 202 -3.01 3.72 -22.61
CA LYS A 202 -2.91 3.39 -24.03
C LYS A 202 -4.31 3.06 -24.57
N SER A 203 -4.63 3.56 -25.78
CA SER A 203 -6.00 3.59 -26.33
C SER A 203 -6.57 2.21 -26.66
N ASP A 204 -5.70 1.24 -26.91
CA ASP A 204 -5.96 -0.17 -27.15
C ASP A 204 -6.24 -0.97 -25.87
N ASN A 205 -5.87 -0.44 -24.69
CA ASN A 205 -6.02 -1.16 -23.43
C ASN A 205 -7.49 -1.55 -23.14
N GLN A 206 -7.79 -2.84 -23.16
CA GLN A 206 -9.10 -3.40 -22.78
C GLN A 206 -9.13 -3.92 -21.34
N LEU A 207 -8.01 -3.91 -20.62
CA LEU A 207 -7.92 -4.48 -19.28
C LEU A 207 -8.76 -3.69 -18.27
N LYS A 208 -9.47 -4.43 -17.43
CA LYS A 208 -10.18 -3.93 -16.25
C LYS A 208 -9.26 -4.03 -15.04
N VAL A 209 -9.01 -2.93 -14.35
CA VAL A 209 -7.88 -2.84 -13.41
C VAL A 209 -8.35 -2.56 -11.99
N VAL A 210 -7.82 -3.30 -11.02
CA VAL A 210 -7.87 -2.94 -9.59
C VAL A 210 -6.44 -2.63 -9.13
N ILE A 211 -6.25 -1.48 -8.51
CA ILE A 211 -4.99 -1.11 -7.87
C ILE A 211 -5.27 -0.88 -6.40
N SER A 212 -4.59 -1.61 -5.51
CA SER A 212 -4.64 -1.38 -4.08
C SER A 212 -3.29 -0.90 -3.55
N SER A 213 -3.29 0.13 -2.71
CA SER A 213 -2.06 0.60 -2.08
C SER A 213 -2.28 1.12 -0.66
N HIS A 214 -1.28 0.97 0.21
CA HIS A 214 -1.17 1.70 1.47
C HIS A 214 -0.38 3.01 1.34
N HIS A 215 0.27 3.25 0.20
CA HIS A 215 1.15 4.39 0.01
C HIS A 215 0.35 5.60 -0.51
N PRO A 216 0.21 6.68 0.27
CA PRO A 216 -0.69 7.78 -0.07
C PRO A 216 -0.20 8.57 -1.30
N LEU A 217 1.09 8.86 -1.42
CA LEU A 217 1.62 9.56 -2.60
C LEU A 217 1.35 8.80 -3.90
N PHE A 218 1.62 7.49 -3.94
CA PHE A 218 1.30 6.65 -5.10
C PHE A 218 -0.20 6.64 -5.41
N PHE A 219 -1.05 6.50 -4.40
CA PHE A 219 -2.49 6.60 -4.60
C PHE A 219 -2.87 7.97 -5.21
N ASN A 220 -2.29 9.07 -4.73
CA ASN A 220 -2.57 10.42 -5.26
C ASN A 220 -2.13 10.54 -6.71
N VAL A 221 -0.93 10.06 -7.03
CA VAL A 221 -0.40 10.05 -8.40
C VAL A 221 -1.33 9.25 -9.30
N MET A 222 -1.67 8.00 -8.92
CA MET A 222 -2.59 7.18 -9.70
C MET A 222 -3.97 7.82 -9.85
N HIS A 223 -4.53 8.37 -8.76
CA HIS A 223 -5.81 9.07 -8.81
C HIS A 223 -5.73 10.23 -9.79
N ASN A 224 -4.75 11.11 -9.66
CA ASN A 224 -4.63 12.28 -10.50
C ASN A 224 -4.36 11.92 -11.97
N GLU A 225 -3.45 10.99 -12.25
CA GLU A 225 -3.10 10.62 -13.63
C GLU A 225 -4.23 9.87 -14.37
N LEU A 226 -5.06 9.13 -13.63
CA LEU A 226 -6.21 8.41 -14.18
C LEU A 226 -7.49 9.28 -14.21
N ASP A 227 -7.69 10.16 -13.23
CA ASP A 227 -8.88 11.02 -13.08
C ASP A 227 -8.75 12.37 -13.81
N ALA A 228 -7.54 12.96 -13.92
CA ALA A 228 -7.30 14.21 -14.67
C ALA A 228 -7.71 14.11 -16.14
N ARG A 229 -7.88 12.90 -16.66
CA ARG A 229 -8.41 12.64 -18.00
C ARG A 229 -9.94 12.73 -18.10
N LYS A 230 -10.64 13.12 -17.01
CA LYS A 230 -12.10 13.33 -16.92
C LYS A 230 -12.93 12.15 -17.41
N SER A 231 -12.39 10.93 -17.40
CA SER A 231 -13.13 9.75 -17.79
C SER A 231 -13.89 9.25 -16.57
N LYS A 232 -15.22 9.14 -16.65
CA LYS A 232 -16.08 8.54 -15.59
C LYS A 232 -15.76 7.07 -15.28
N LYS A 233 -14.64 6.55 -15.78
CA LYS A 233 -14.21 5.15 -15.77
C LYS A 233 -13.32 4.79 -14.58
N VAL A 234 -12.88 5.76 -13.78
CA VAL A 234 -12.11 5.52 -12.54
C VAL A 234 -13.05 5.61 -11.35
N SER A 235 -12.86 4.74 -10.36
CA SER A 235 -13.55 4.81 -9.06
C SER A 235 -12.54 4.65 -7.94
N ALA A 236 -12.41 5.68 -7.10
CA ALA A 236 -11.45 5.72 -6.01
C ALA A 236 -12.13 5.54 -4.65
N HIS A 237 -11.57 4.65 -3.83
CA HIS A 237 -12.15 4.29 -2.55
C HIS A 237 -11.10 4.13 -1.45
N PHE A 238 -11.52 4.47 -0.23
CA PHE A 238 -10.87 4.07 1.01
C PHE A 238 -11.48 2.74 1.47
N LEU A 239 -10.64 1.74 1.66
CA LEU A 239 -11.00 0.41 2.16
C LEU A 239 -10.53 0.27 3.61
N SER A 240 -11.46 -0.06 4.51
CA SER A 240 -11.14 -0.42 5.89
C SER A 240 -11.72 -1.77 6.28
N ARG A 241 -11.17 -2.33 7.37
CA ARG A 241 -11.65 -3.56 7.99
C ARG A 241 -12.01 -3.27 9.45
N ALA A 242 -13.24 -3.58 9.83
CA ALA A 242 -13.70 -3.47 11.21
C ALA A 242 -12.97 -4.48 12.10
N LYS A 243 -12.50 -4.04 13.26
CA LYS A 243 -11.83 -4.92 14.23
C LYS A 243 -12.80 -5.86 14.95
N ALA A 244 -14.05 -5.43 15.14
CA ALA A 244 -15.05 -6.15 15.92
C ALA A 244 -15.52 -7.47 15.27
N ASP A 245 -15.87 -7.41 13.98
CA ASP A 245 -16.44 -8.55 13.25
C ASP A 245 -15.63 -8.92 12.00
N GLY A 246 -14.56 -8.17 11.69
CA GLY A 246 -13.73 -8.40 10.51
C GLY A 246 -14.37 -7.96 9.19
N SER A 247 -15.54 -7.30 9.22
CA SER A 247 -16.24 -6.80 8.04
C SER A 247 -15.44 -5.71 7.32
N TYR A 248 -15.72 -5.53 6.03
CA TYR A 248 -15.05 -4.56 5.18
C TYR A 248 -15.96 -3.38 4.90
N SER A 249 -15.40 -2.17 4.88
CA SER A 249 -16.12 -0.96 4.50
C SER A 249 -15.41 -0.26 3.35
N LEU A 250 -16.16 0.15 2.35
CA LEU A 250 -15.68 0.86 1.17
C LEU A 250 -16.34 2.24 1.11
N ALA A 251 -15.54 3.28 1.33
CA ALA A 251 -15.98 4.66 1.24
C ALA A 251 -15.40 5.31 -0.01
N TYR A 252 -16.22 6.06 -0.77
CA TYR A 252 -15.70 6.86 -1.88
C TYR A 252 -14.70 7.91 -1.37
N THR A 253 -13.58 8.09 -2.07
CA THR A 253 -12.57 9.12 -1.76
C THR A 253 -12.14 9.83 -3.05
N GLY A 254 -11.71 11.09 -2.93
CA GLY A 254 -11.14 11.85 -4.05
C GLY A 254 -9.61 11.74 -4.12
N ALA A 255 -8.99 12.67 -4.87
CA ALA A 255 -7.54 12.78 -5.09
C ALA A 255 -6.72 12.94 -3.81
N THR A 256 -7.38 13.39 -2.76
CA THR A 256 -6.88 13.39 -1.40
C THR A 256 -7.46 12.15 -0.72
N PRO A 257 -6.81 10.98 -0.78
CA PRO A 257 -7.12 9.87 0.10
C PRO A 257 -7.09 10.46 1.50
N PHE A 258 -8.18 10.26 2.23
CA PHE A 258 -8.36 10.69 3.62
C PHE A 258 -7.01 10.76 4.30
N PHE A 259 -6.55 12.00 4.53
CA PHE A 259 -5.19 12.24 4.99
C PHE A 259 -4.90 11.28 6.15
N HIS A 260 -3.84 10.47 6.06
CA HIS A 260 -3.48 9.47 7.08
C HIS A 260 -3.63 10.02 8.50
N HIS A 261 -3.19 11.26 8.71
CA HIS A 261 -3.30 11.92 10.00
C HIS A 261 -4.75 12.14 10.44
N VAL A 262 -5.69 12.48 9.55
CA VAL A 262 -7.12 12.67 9.85
C VAL A 262 -7.82 11.35 10.20
N ALA A 263 -7.53 10.27 9.48
CA ALA A 263 -8.14 8.97 9.82
C ALA A 263 -7.59 8.41 11.15
N LEU A 264 -6.28 8.56 11.39
CA LEU A 264 -5.68 8.28 12.70
C LEU A 264 -6.31 9.15 13.78
N LEU A 265 -6.48 10.44 13.53
CA LEU A 265 -7.17 11.38 14.43
C LEU A 265 -8.58 10.90 14.77
N ARG A 266 -9.34 10.47 13.76
CA ARG A 266 -10.71 9.97 13.92
C ARG A 266 -10.73 8.70 14.76
N GLU A 267 -9.81 7.76 14.53
CA GLU A 267 -9.71 6.54 15.34
C GLU A 267 -9.34 6.87 16.79
N LEU A 268 -8.39 7.78 17.00
CA LEU A 268 -8.01 8.25 18.34
C LEU A 268 -9.19 8.95 19.04
N TYR A 269 -9.94 9.78 18.32
CA TYR A 269 -11.12 10.45 18.85
C TYR A 269 -12.23 9.46 19.22
N VAL A 270 -12.51 8.46 18.37
CA VAL A 270 -13.50 7.42 18.68
C VAL A 270 -13.07 6.60 19.91
N ALA A 271 -11.79 6.23 20.00
CA ALA A 271 -11.26 5.46 21.14
C ALA A 271 -11.27 6.27 22.45
N GLU A 272 -11.04 7.58 22.37
CA GLU A 272 -11.17 8.51 23.49
C GLU A 272 -12.61 8.53 24.01
N GLN A 273 -13.58 8.70 23.11
CA GLN A 273 -15.01 8.78 23.40
C GLN A 273 -15.58 7.46 23.94
N SER A 274 -15.16 6.32 23.38
CA SER A 274 -15.59 5.00 23.86
C SER A 274 -14.90 4.58 25.16
N GLY A 275 -13.77 5.21 25.51
CA GLY A 275 -12.93 4.82 26.64
C GLY A 275 -12.08 3.56 26.40
N GLU A 276 -12.18 2.93 25.22
CA GLU A 276 -11.43 1.74 24.83
C GLU A 276 -10.01 2.11 24.39
N LEU A 277 -9.20 2.55 25.35
CA LEU A 277 -7.82 2.97 25.10
C LEU A 277 -6.83 1.84 25.36
N TYR A 278 -6.02 1.52 24.33
CA TYR A 278 -4.97 0.50 24.35
C TYR A 278 -3.60 1.15 24.12
N THR A 279 -2.53 0.53 24.61
CA THR A 279 -1.15 1.07 24.53
C THR A 279 -0.74 1.51 23.12
N TYR A 280 -1.16 0.81 22.07
CA TYR A 280 -0.86 1.17 20.68
C TYR A 280 -1.43 2.54 20.24
N HIS A 281 -2.46 3.07 20.93
CA HIS A 281 -2.97 4.41 20.62
C HIS A 281 -1.92 5.50 20.90
N PHE A 282 -0.93 5.29 21.78
CA PHE A 282 0.20 6.21 21.93
C PHE A 282 1.08 6.27 20.68
N ASN A 283 1.26 5.16 19.97
CA ASN A 283 1.98 5.13 18.68
C ASN A 283 1.25 5.98 17.63
N MET A 284 -0.07 5.81 17.56
CA MET A 284 -0.92 6.56 16.63
C MET A 284 -0.93 8.06 16.96
N LEU A 285 -1.08 8.42 18.23
CA LEU A 285 -1.06 9.81 18.69
C LEU A 285 0.29 10.46 18.37
N ARG A 286 1.41 9.77 18.63
CA ARG A 286 2.74 10.25 18.26
C ARG A 286 2.87 10.49 16.76
N SER A 287 2.43 9.54 15.94
CA SER A 287 2.51 9.67 14.48
C SER A 287 1.74 10.90 13.98
N VAL A 288 0.56 11.18 14.55
CA VAL A 288 -0.21 12.39 14.27
C VAL A 288 0.57 13.65 14.68
N LEU A 289 1.12 13.69 15.90
CA LEU A 289 1.89 14.83 16.40
C LEU A 289 3.15 15.11 15.54
N GLU A 290 3.87 14.06 15.11
CA GLU A 290 5.04 14.19 14.23
C GLU A 290 4.67 14.77 12.86
N LYS A 291 3.57 14.30 12.27
CA LYS A 291 3.10 14.82 10.98
C LYS A 291 2.60 16.27 11.09
N SER A 292 1.92 16.61 12.18
CA SER A 292 1.51 18.00 12.45
C SER A 292 2.71 18.90 12.73
N ALA A 293 3.72 18.43 13.46
CA ALA A 293 4.95 19.19 13.70
C ALA A 293 5.67 19.50 12.39
N SER A 294 5.82 18.49 11.54
CA SER A 294 6.39 18.66 10.19
C SER A 294 5.57 19.65 9.34
N PHE A 295 4.23 19.57 9.36
CA PHE A 295 3.36 20.49 8.62
C PHE A 295 3.49 21.94 9.08
N HIS A 296 3.66 22.17 10.39
CA HIS A 296 3.82 23.49 10.97
C HIS A 296 5.28 23.99 11.01
N GLY A 297 6.24 23.22 10.49
CA GLY A 297 7.66 23.60 10.44
C GLY A 297 8.39 23.47 11.78
N PHE A 298 7.88 22.68 12.72
CA PHE A 298 8.56 22.40 13.99
C PHE A 298 9.55 21.24 13.84
N SER A 299 10.68 21.34 14.55
CA SER A 299 11.74 20.31 14.51
C SER A 299 11.36 19.01 15.22
N ASN A 300 10.46 19.06 16.20
CA ASN A 300 10.10 17.92 17.06
C ASN A 300 8.58 17.88 17.33
N PHE A 301 8.02 16.66 17.49
CA PHE A 301 6.59 16.45 17.80
C PHE A 301 6.15 17.11 19.11
N SER A 302 7.07 17.28 20.07
CA SER A 302 6.78 17.89 21.36
C SER A 302 6.29 19.33 21.25
N ALA A 303 6.62 20.03 20.15
CA ALA A 303 6.09 21.37 19.88
C ALA A 303 4.58 21.39 19.62
N CYS A 304 4.00 20.24 19.25
CA CYS A 304 2.56 20.06 19.11
C CYS A 304 1.88 19.60 20.40
N ILE A 305 2.66 19.30 21.46
CA ILE A 305 2.10 19.03 22.79
C ILE A 305 1.70 20.37 23.42
N PRO A 306 0.45 20.52 23.86
CA PRO A 306 0.00 21.75 24.49
C PRO A 306 0.72 21.94 25.82
N THR A 307 1.43 23.06 25.92
CA THR A 307 2.02 23.57 27.14
C THR A 307 1.54 25.00 27.33
N ASP A 308 1.29 25.38 28.58
CA ASP A 308 0.94 26.77 28.88
C ASP A 308 2.17 27.70 28.68
N ASP A 309 3.39 27.16 28.79
CA ASP A 309 4.69 27.82 28.53
C ASP A 309 5.77 26.81 28.05
N ALA A 310 6.91 27.30 27.55
CA ALA A 310 8.03 26.46 27.07
C ALA A 310 8.65 25.55 28.17
N ASP A 311 8.50 25.94 29.45
CA ASP A 311 9.02 25.23 30.63
C ASP A 311 7.90 24.58 31.48
N ASP A 312 6.70 24.39 30.92
CA ASP A 312 5.61 23.70 31.64
C ASP A 312 6.03 22.26 32.01
N PRO A 313 6.10 21.93 33.32
CA PRO A 313 6.45 20.59 33.79
C PRO A 313 5.53 19.50 33.22
N ASN A 314 4.28 19.84 32.91
CA ASN A 314 3.31 18.91 32.31
C ASN A 314 3.67 18.59 30.86
N GLY A 315 4.15 19.57 30.09
CA GLY A 315 4.60 19.37 28.71
C GLY A 315 5.76 18.40 28.59
N VAL A 316 6.77 18.59 29.45
CA VAL A 316 7.94 17.71 29.53
C VAL A 316 7.52 16.29 29.95
N LEU A 317 6.60 16.19 30.92
CA LEU A 317 6.04 14.90 31.35
C LEU A 317 5.29 14.20 30.22
N TYR A 318 4.41 14.90 29.49
CA TYR A 318 3.64 14.34 28.38
C TYR A 318 4.54 13.90 27.22
N ALA A 319 5.56 14.69 26.87
CA ALA A 319 6.54 14.31 25.86
C ALA A 319 7.30 13.04 26.24
N ARG A 320 7.70 12.91 27.52
CA ARG A 320 8.32 11.69 28.04
C ARG A 320 7.37 10.50 28.05
N LEU A 321 6.13 10.68 28.48
CA LEU A 321 5.08 9.66 28.48
C LEU A 321 4.83 9.12 27.07
N ILE A 322 4.64 10.02 26.09
CA ILE A 322 4.48 9.64 24.68
C ILE A 322 5.71 8.89 24.20
N ASN A 323 6.92 9.40 24.46
CA ASN A 323 8.15 8.70 24.06
C ASN A 323 8.24 7.28 24.63
N ILE A 324 8.02 7.10 25.93
CA ILE A 324 8.13 5.79 26.60
C ILE A 324 7.05 4.83 26.11
N LEU A 325 5.79 5.28 26.07
CA LEU A 325 4.66 4.43 25.72
C LEU A 325 4.55 4.17 24.22
N SER A 326 5.21 4.98 23.39
CA SER A 326 5.32 4.73 21.95
C SER A 326 6.54 3.91 21.52
N HIS A 327 7.56 3.78 22.38
CA HIS A 327 8.76 3.00 22.11
C HIS A 327 8.84 1.69 22.89
N GLY A 328 7.94 1.46 23.85
CA GLY A 328 7.77 0.13 24.42
C GLY A 328 7.39 -0.85 23.30
N ASN A 329 7.90 -2.08 23.37
CA ASN A 329 7.63 -3.19 22.43
C ASN A 329 6.14 -3.64 22.45
N TYR A 330 5.19 -2.71 22.51
CA TYR A 330 3.76 -2.96 22.48
C TYR A 330 3.36 -3.23 21.03
N SER A 331 3.31 -4.52 20.71
CA SER A 331 2.88 -5.02 19.42
C SER A 331 1.44 -4.59 19.12
N LEU A 332 1.18 -4.10 17.90
CA LEU A 332 -0.18 -3.91 17.36
C LEU A 332 -0.99 -5.22 17.36
N PHE A 333 -0.30 -6.36 17.43
CA PHE A 333 -0.89 -7.70 17.39
C PHE A 333 -1.30 -8.23 18.79
N GLU A 334 -0.90 -7.56 19.88
CA GLU A 334 -1.29 -7.89 21.26
C GLU A 334 -1.71 -6.62 22.01
N PRO A 335 -2.95 -6.12 21.80
CA PRO A 335 -3.39 -4.86 22.39
C PRO A 335 -3.58 -5.02 23.91
N GLN A 336 -2.76 -4.31 24.67
CA GLN A 336 -2.91 -4.20 26.13
C GLN A 336 -3.75 -2.97 26.48
N PRO A 337 -4.85 -3.12 27.25
CA PRO A 337 -5.59 -1.98 27.76
C PRO A 337 -4.67 -1.04 28.55
N MET A 338 -4.83 0.26 28.37
CA MET A 338 -4.10 1.24 29.16
C MET A 338 -4.53 1.16 30.63
N LEU A 339 -3.58 1.36 31.55
CA LEU A 339 -3.88 1.67 32.95
C LEU A 339 -4.71 2.97 33.02
N GLU A 340 -5.60 3.08 34.00
CA GLU A 340 -6.47 4.26 34.16
C GLU A 340 -5.70 5.59 34.19
N GLU A 341 -4.55 5.60 34.85
CA GLU A 341 -3.66 6.76 34.89
C GLU A 341 -3.18 7.17 33.47
N ASN A 342 -2.77 6.20 32.65
CA ASN A 342 -2.35 6.44 31.27
C ASN A 342 -3.50 6.93 30.40
N LYS A 343 -4.74 6.45 30.62
CA LYS A 343 -5.93 6.94 29.93
C LYS A 343 -6.17 8.41 30.19
N VAL A 344 -6.05 8.85 31.45
CA VAL A 344 -6.22 10.27 31.83
C VAL A 344 -5.21 11.15 31.09
N TYR A 345 -3.94 10.74 31.04
CA TYR A 345 -2.93 11.48 30.30
C TYR A 345 -3.18 11.49 28.79
N PHE A 346 -3.55 10.35 28.22
CA PHE A 346 -3.88 10.24 26.80
C PHE A 346 -5.00 11.21 26.40
N LYS A 347 -6.11 11.20 27.14
CA LYS A 347 -7.27 12.08 26.90
C LYS A 347 -6.88 13.55 26.94
N LYS A 348 -6.14 13.97 27.99
CA LYS A 348 -5.66 15.35 28.13
C LYS A 348 -4.81 15.81 26.95
N ILE A 349 -3.88 14.98 26.49
CA ILE A 349 -2.99 15.31 25.37
C ILE A 349 -3.79 15.44 24.08
N LEU A 350 -4.68 14.48 23.79
CA LEU A 350 -5.48 14.49 22.57
C LEU A 350 -6.43 15.70 22.54
N ASP A 351 -7.18 15.96 23.62
CA ASP A 351 -8.13 17.08 23.69
C ASP A 351 -7.45 18.42 23.49
N ALA A 352 -6.32 18.62 24.16
CA ALA A 352 -5.60 19.88 24.08
C ALA A 352 -4.95 20.06 22.69
N PHE A 353 -4.49 18.97 22.06
CA PHE A 353 -4.00 19.00 20.67
C PHE A 353 -5.11 19.39 19.68
N LEU A 354 -6.30 18.80 19.81
CA LEU A 354 -7.47 19.12 18.98
C LEU A 354 -7.95 20.57 19.15
N LYS A 355 -7.86 21.12 20.37
CA LYS A 355 -8.18 22.53 20.64
C LYS A 355 -7.17 23.48 20.00
N ARG A 356 -5.88 23.15 20.04
CA ARG A 356 -4.79 24.00 19.52
C ARG A 356 -4.70 23.97 18.00
N TYR A 357 -4.98 22.82 17.40
CA TYR A 357 -4.97 22.62 15.95
C TYR A 357 -6.35 22.14 15.48
N PRO A 358 -7.30 23.06 15.23
CA PRO A 358 -8.67 22.69 14.87
C PRO A 358 -8.71 21.98 13.51
N PHE A 359 -9.26 20.76 13.51
CA PHE A 359 -9.54 19.97 12.31
C PHE A 359 -11.00 20.17 11.87
N ASN A 360 -11.32 19.82 10.61
CA ASN A 360 -12.69 19.91 10.10
C ASN A 360 -13.65 19.05 10.98
N PRO A 361 -14.61 19.67 11.70
CA PRO A 361 -15.51 18.95 12.60
C PRO A 361 -16.42 17.94 11.89
N ASP A 362 -16.71 18.13 10.60
CA ASP A 362 -17.53 17.22 9.79
C ASP A 362 -16.89 15.83 9.63
N LEU A 363 -15.60 15.69 9.94
CA LEU A 363 -14.83 14.45 9.84
C LEU A 363 -14.79 13.67 11.17
N LEU A 364 -15.26 14.27 12.26
CA LEU A 364 -15.37 13.63 13.57
C LEU A 364 -16.82 13.15 13.79
N PRO A 365 -17.04 11.93 14.30
CA PRO A 365 -18.38 11.46 14.60
C PRO A 365 -19.03 12.38 15.64
N GLN A 366 -20.24 12.85 15.33
CA GLN A 366 -21.05 13.65 16.25
C GLN A 366 -21.45 12.80 17.45
N VAL A 367 -21.16 13.29 18.65
CA VAL A 367 -21.53 12.64 19.91
C VAL A 367 -23.06 12.52 19.94
N SER A 368 -23.57 11.30 20.04
CA SER A 368 -24.97 11.08 20.38
C SER A 368 -25.12 11.40 21.86
N GLU A 369 -25.81 12.48 22.21
CA GLU A 369 -26.19 12.75 23.60
C GLU A 369 -27.00 11.56 24.11
N VAL A 370 -26.39 10.73 24.95
CA VAL A 370 -27.12 9.75 25.76
C VAL A 370 -27.93 10.58 26.75
N GLY A 371 -29.23 10.70 26.48
CA GLY A 371 -30.16 11.43 27.31
C GLY A 371 -30.02 11.02 28.77
N THR A 372 -29.68 12.00 29.60
CA THR A 372 -29.83 11.94 31.05
C THR A 372 -31.31 11.77 31.37
N ALA A 373 -31.77 10.51 31.49
CA ALA A 373 -33.03 10.21 32.13
C ALA A 373 -32.88 10.56 33.61
N GLY A 374 -33.28 11.77 33.97
CA GLY A 374 -33.41 12.20 35.35
C GLY A 374 -34.41 11.29 36.07
N THR A 375 -33.93 10.61 37.10
CA THR A 375 -34.81 10.07 38.15
C THR A 375 -35.19 11.24 39.05
N SER A 376 -36.42 11.72 38.86
CA SER A 376 -37.16 12.47 39.89
C SER A 376 -37.83 11.49 40.83
#